data_AF-A0A3A0G1L8-F1
#
_entry.id   AF-A0A3A0G1L8-F1
#
_cell.length_a   1.000
_cell.length_b   1.000
_cell.length_c   1.000
_cell.angle_alpha   90.00
_cell.angle_beta   90.00
_cell.angle_gamma   90.00
#
_symmetry.space_group_name_H-M   'P 1'
#
loop_
_entity.id
_entity.type
_entity.pdbx_description
1 polymer ?
#
loop_
_entity_poly.entity_id
_entity_poly.type
_entity_poly.pdbx_seq_one_letter_code
_entity_poly.pdbx_strand_id
1 'polypeptide(L)'
;MAQVTQRVREILSWYRYENTGVLTNLFRIMNTGTLAGTGKFVILPVDQGFEHGPGRSFAANPAAYDASYFFELALESGCNAYAAPYGQLITTYPDYVGQIPLIVKVNNSDTLYPDKNPEQAITCSVKEALRMGAAGIGYTIYPGSSHRKDAYEEIREMAEEARSYGLAVVVWSYARGEAMNKDAETAVDTISYAAHIAAQLGAHIIKVK
;
A
#
# COMPACT_ATOMS: atom_id res chain seq x y z
N MET A 1 7.96 26.21 -0.31
CA MET A 1 7.10 25.21 0.35
C MET A 1 5.90 24.97 -0.55
N ALA A 2 5.52 23.72 -0.82
CA ALA A 2 4.31 23.43 -1.61
C ALA A 2 3.09 24.02 -0.89
N GLN A 3 2.37 24.93 -1.54
CA GLN A 3 1.19 25.56 -0.96
C GLN A 3 0.05 24.53 -0.93
N VAL A 4 -0.52 24.28 0.25
CA VAL A 4 -1.67 23.37 0.36
C VAL A 4 -2.80 23.93 -0.51
N THR A 5 -3.23 23.18 -1.53
CA THR A 5 -4.33 23.57 -2.39
C THR A 5 -5.65 23.47 -1.63
N GLN A 6 -6.70 24.15 -2.11
CA GLN A 6 -8.04 24.01 -1.52
C GLN A 6 -8.54 22.58 -1.60
N ARG A 7 -8.26 21.87 -2.70
CA ARG A 7 -8.66 20.47 -2.88
C ARG A 7 -7.98 19.53 -1.89
N VAL A 8 -6.68 19.69 -1.66
CA VAL A 8 -5.97 18.88 -0.64
C VAL A 8 -6.50 19.19 0.76
N ARG A 9 -6.76 20.47 1.10
CA ARG A 9 -7.38 20.84 2.39
C ARG A 9 -8.73 20.17 2.59
N GLU A 10 -9.57 20.13 1.55
CA GLU A 10 -10.86 19.45 1.58
C GLU A 10 -10.71 17.96 1.86
N ILE A 11 -9.82 17.25 1.14
CA ILE A 11 -9.60 15.81 1.35
C ILE A 11 -9.09 15.54 2.78
N LEU A 12 -8.10 16.30 3.25
CA LEU A 12 -7.59 16.15 4.63
C LEU A 12 -8.68 16.39 5.68
N SER A 13 -9.70 17.21 5.36
CA SER A 13 -10.83 17.46 6.26
C SER A 13 -11.72 16.25 6.51
N TRP A 14 -11.63 15.20 5.68
CA TRP A 14 -12.33 13.93 5.88
C TRP A 14 -11.66 13.04 6.93
N TYR A 15 -10.40 13.33 7.28
CA TYR A 15 -9.59 12.56 8.23
C TYR A 15 -9.38 13.30 9.56
N ARG A 16 -10.27 14.23 9.95
CA ARG A 16 -10.10 15.07 11.16
C ARG A 16 -10.00 14.28 12.47
N TYR A 17 -10.36 13.00 12.46
CA TYR A 17 -10.22 12.09 13.59
C TYR A 17 -8.80 11.53 13.75
N GLU A 18 -7.91 11.76 12.79
CA GLU A 18 -6.52 11.32 12.82
C GLU A 18 -5.60 12.26 13.58
N ASN A 19 -4.45 11.73 14.02
CA ASN A 19 -3.39 12.56 14.58
C ASN A 19 -2.60 13.31 13.48
N THR A 20 -1.83 14.31 13.92
CA THR A 20 -1.05 15.17 13.03
C THR A 20 -0.06 14.41 12.16
N GLY A 21 0.57 13.35 12.66
CA GLY A 21 1.54 12.58 11.88
C GLY A 21 0.91 11.92 10.65
N VAL A 22 -0.26 11.28 10.84
CA VAL A 22 -1.03 10.69 9.74
C VAL A 22 -1.42 11.76 8.72
N LEU A 23 -1.97 12.89 9.18
CA LEU A 23 -2.36 14.00 8.31
C LEU A 23 -1.17 14.58 7.53
N THR A 24 0.00 14.69 8.16
CA THR A 24 1.24 15.10 7.50
C THR A 24 1.67 14.11 6.42
N ASN A 25 1.58 12.80 6.68
CA ASN A 25 1.96 11.79 5.68
C ASN A 25 0.97 11.70 4.52
N LEU A 26 -0.34 11.80 4.77
CA LEU A 26 -1.35 11.92 3.70
C LEU A 26 -1.12 13.19 2.87
N PHE A 27 -0.79 14.32 3.53
CA PHE A 27 -0.41 15.55 2.85
C PHE A 27 0.82 15.37 1.95
N ARG A 28 1.88 14.72 2.46
CA ARG A 28 3.10 14.42 1.70
C ARG A 28 2.77 13.61 0.44
N ILE A 29 2.03 12.50 0.58
CA ILE A 29 1.62 11.66 -0.56
C ILE A 29 0.85 12.50 -1.60
N MET A 30 -0.13 13.30 -1.19
CA MET A 30 -0.92 14.13 -2.12
C MET A 30 -0.17 15.32 -2.74
N ASN A 31 1.01 15.67 -2.24
CA ASN A 31 1.80 16.82 -2.71
C ASN A 31 3.19 16.44 -3.25
N THR A 32 3.41 15.16 -3.56
CA THR A 32 4.59 14.69 -4.31
C THR A 32 4.20 14.34 -5.75
N GLY A 33 5.15 14.42 -6.68
CA GLY A 33 4.99 13.97 -8.07
C GLY A 33 4.18 14.93 -8.94
N THR A 34 3.88 14.49 -10.17
CA THR A 34 3.22 15.30 -11.21
C THR A 34 1.81 15.74 -10.81
N LEU A 35 1.12 14.95 -10.00
CA LEU A 35 -0.25 15.24 -9.54
C LEU A 35 -0.29 16.01 -8.22
N ALA A 36 0.84 16.52 -7.73
CA ALA A 36 0.91 17.27 -6.48
C ALA A 36 -0.15 18.38 -6.41
N GLY A 37 -0.91 18.41 -5.31
CA GLY A 37 -1.91 19.43 -5.06
C GLY A 37 -3.24 19.25 -5.79
N THR A 38 -3.35 18.30 -6.73
CA THR A 38 -4.61 18.06 -7.48
C THR A 38 -5.67 17.31 -6.67
N GLY A 39 -5.27 16.64 -5.58
CA GLY A 39 -6.11 15.71 -4.83
C GLY A 39 -6.28 14.34 -5.51
N LYS A 40 -5.55 14.10 -6.60
CA LYS A 40 -5.38 12.77 -7.21
C LYS A 40 -3.94 12.33 -6.98
N PHE A 41 -3.71 11.02 -6.97
CA PHE A 41 -2.36 10.48 -6.86
C PHE A 41 -2.19 9.20 -7.68
N VAL A 42 -0.95 8.97 -8.12
CA VAL A 42 -0.48 7.72 -8.73
C VAL A 42 0.59 7.13 -7.82
N ILE A 43 0.39 5.88 -7.40
CA ILE A 43 1.35 5.13 -6.59
C ILE A 43 1.89 4.01 -7.46
N LEU A 44 3.20 3.78 -7.44
CA LEU A 44 3.82 2.62 -8.09
C LEU A 44 3.85 1.43 -7.12
N PRO A 45 3.02 0.38 -7.28
CA PRO A 45 3.12 -0.82 -6.47
C PRO A 45 4.06 -1.85 -7.12
N VAL A 46 5.05 -2.33 -6.37
CA VAL A 46 5.96 -3.39 -6.81
C VAL A 46 6.17 -4.42 -5.69
N ASP A 47 5.23 -5.35 -5.59
CA ASP A 47 5.28 -6.52 -4.70
C ASP A 47 5.37 -7.85 -5.48
N GLN A 48 5.12 -7.82 -6.80
CA GLN A 48 5.19 -8.99 -7.70
C GLN A 48 6.51 -9.78 -7.67
N GLY A 49 7.64 -9.18 -7.29
CA GLY A 49 8.89 -9.92 -7.12
C GLY A 49 8.80 -10.98 -6.01
N PHE A 50 8.10 -10.63 -4.93
CA PHE A 50 7.79 -11.55 -3.84
C PHE A 50 6.60 -12.45 -4.21
N GLU A 51 5.49 -11.86 -4.66
CA GLU A 51 4.24 -12.63 -4.83
C GLU A 51 4.28 -13.62 -6.00
N HIS A 52 5.04 -13.34 -7.06
CA HIS A 52 5.03 -14.12 -8.31
C HIS A 52 6.42 -14.64 -8.71
N GLY A 53 7.45 -14.32 -7.93
CA GLY A 53 8.84 -14.62 -8.22
C GLY A 53 9.49 -13.65 -9.22
N PRO A 54 10.79 -13.35 -9.06
CA PRO A 54 11.48 -12.34 -9.86
C PRO A 54 11.66 -12.75 -11.33
N GLY A 55 11.76 -14.05 -11.61
CA GLY A 55 11.83 -14.56 -12.99
C GLY A 55 10.59 -14.22 -13.81
N ARG A 56 9.40 -14.44 -13.24
CA ARG A 56 8.14 -14.12 -13.92
C ARG A 56 7.91 -12.61 -14.03
N SER A 57 8.33 -11.87 -13.00
CA SER A 57 8.03 -10.45 -12.87
C SER A 57 9.01 -9.54 -13.61
N PHE A 58 10.30 -9.91 -13.65
CA PHE A 58 11.38 -9.00 -14.06
C PHE A 58 12.20 -9.51 -15.25
N ALA A 59 12.11 -10.78 -15.65
CA ALA A 59 12.91 -11.28 -16.79
C ALA A 59 12.65 -10.55 -18.12
N ALA A 60 11.44 -10.03 -18.33
CA ALA A 60 11.10 -9.24 -19.52
C ALA A 60 11.82 -7.87 -19.56
N ASN A 61 12.31 -7.40 -18.41
CA ASN A 61 13.07 -6.16 -18.28
C ASN A 61 14.22 -6.35 -17.28
N PRO A 62 15.40 -6.83 -17.74
CA PRO A 62 16.50 -7.20 -16.84
C PRO A 62 16.96 -6.11 -15.86
N ALA A 63 16.79 -4.82 -16.18
CA ALA A 63 17.10 -3.73 -15.26
C ALA A 63 16.25 -3.79 -13.97
N ALA A 64 15.04 -4.35 -14.04
CA ALA A 64 14.11 -4.48 -12.93
C ALA A 64 14.52 -5.52 -11.87
N TYR A 65 15.63 -6.26 -12.08
CA TYR A 65 16.25 -7.04 -11.01
C TYR A 65 17.02 -6.16 -10.01
N ASP A 66 17.40 -4.95 -10.40
CA ASP A 66 17.96 -3.95 -9.49
C ASP A 66 16.81 -3.18 -8.81
N ALA A 67 16.83 -3.09 -7.48
CA ALA A 67 15.81 -2.37 -6.73
C ALA A 67 15.81 -0.85 -7.03
N SER A 68 16.95 -0.27 -7.41
CA SER A 68 17.09 1.15 -7.78
C SER A 68 16.23 1.51 -8.99
N TYR A 69 16.07 0.57 -9.93
CA TYR A 69 15.26 0.76 -11.13
C TYR A 69 13.84 1.24 -10.82
N PHE A 70 13.21 0.69 -9.77
CA PHE A 70 11.82 1.06 -9.43
C PHE A 70 11.72 2.42 -8.74
N PHE A 71 12.75 2.84 -8.02
CA PHE A 71 12.80 4.21 -7.49
C PHE A 71 12.93 5.22 -8.64
N GLU A 72 13.85 4.98 -9.57
CA GLU A 72 14.03 5.80 -10.76
C GLU A 72 12.75 5.87 -11.58
N LEU A 73 12.14 4.72 -11.87
CA LEU A 73 10.87 4.65 -12.60
C LEU A 73 9.76 5.45 -11.91
N ALA A 74 9.63 5.34 -10.58
CA ALA A 74 8.62 6.09 -9.84
C ALA A 74 8.84 7.60 -9.89
N LEU A 75 10.10 8.04 -9.78
CA LEU A 75 10.49 9.45 -9.85
C LEU A 75 10.29 10.02 -11.25
N GLU A 76 10.79 9.35 -12.28
CA GLU A 76 10.68 9.76 -13.68
C GLU A 76 9.22 9.79 -14.16
N SER A 77 8.40 8.84 -13.69
CA SER A 77 6.96 8.81 -13.97
C SER A 77 6.17 9.87 -13.18
N GLY A 78 6.83 10.57 -12.23
CA GLY A 78 6.21 11.57 -11.38
C GLY A 78 5.15 10.98 -10.44
N CYS A 79 5.37 9.78 -9.93
CA CYS A 79 4.50 9.15 -8.94
C CYS A 79 4.48 9.92 -7.62
N ASN A 80 3.35 9.83 -6.92
CA ASN A 80 3.12 10.41 -5.60
C ASN A 80 3.76 9.59 -4.48
N ALA A 81 3.87 8.27 -4.66
CA ALA A 81 4.49 7.37 -3.71
C ALA A 81 4.95 6.08 -4.42
N TYR A 82 5.86 5.37 -3.76
CA TYR A 82 6.32 4.04 -4.14
C TYR A 82 5.96 3.04 -3.04
N ALA A 83 5.29 1.95 -3.42
CA ALA A 83 4.84 0.91 -2.50
C ALA A 83 5.49 -0.43 -2.82
N ALA A 84 6.23 -1.02 -1.88
CA ALA A 84 6.91 -2.30 -2.09
C ALA A 84 7.18 -3.02 -0.75
N PRO A 85 7.49 -4.33 -0.76
CA PRO A 85 7.91 -5.08 0.41
C PRO A 85 9.16 -4.48 1.07
N TYR A 86 9.26 -4.62 2.39
CA TYR A 86 10.38 -4.10 3.17
C TYR A 86 11.75 -4.52 2.61
N GLY A 87 11.91 -5.81 2.29
CA GLY A 87 13.16 -6.35 1.76
C GLY A 87 13.62 -5.69 0.46
N GLN A 88 12.70 -5.24 -0.40
CA GLN A 88 13.02 -4.53 -1.64
C GLN A 88 13.35 -3.05 -1.38
N LEU A 89 12.69 -2.42 -0.41
CA LEU A 89 12.93 -1.01 -0.10
C LEU A 89 14.25 -0.81 0.65
N ILE A 90 14.57 -1.67 1.62
CA ILE A 90 15.73 -1.48 2.51
C ILE A 90 17.07 -1.47 1.77
N THR A 91 17.17 -2.12 0.61
CA THR A 91 18.42 -2.24 -0.15
C THR A 91 18.87 -0.93 -0.78
N THR A 92 17.93 -0.01 -1.08
CA THR A 92 18.23 1.18 -1.91
C THR A 92 17.57 2.47 -1.45
N TYR A 93 16.61 2.44 -0.51
CA TYR A 93 15.95 3.67 -0.04
C TYR A 93 16.88 4.79 0.49
N PRO A 94 18.07 4.53 1.09
CA PRO A 94 18.91 5.61 1.61
C PRO A 94 19.37 6.59 0.53
N ASP A 95 19.48 6.15 -0.73
CA ASP A 95 19.90 6.97 -1.86
C ASP A 95 18.78 7.91 -2.37
N TYR A 96 17.52 7.62 -1.99
CA TYR A 96 16.32 8.35 -2.43
C TYR A 96 15.60 9.08 -1.29
N VAL A 97 16.27 9.27 -0.14
CA VAL A 97 15.70 9.92 1.04
C VAL A 97 15.10 11.29 0.69
N GLY A 98 13.84 11.47 1.07
CA GLY A 98 13.12 12.73 0.89
C GLY A 98 12.61 13.00 -0.54
N GLN A 99 12.96 12.16 -1.52
CA GLN A 99 12.56 12.36 -2.91
C GLN A 99 11.14 11.83 -3.20
N ILE A 100 10.78 10.69 -2.62
CA ILE A 100 9.46 10.07 -2.80
C ILE A 100 8.92 9.46 -1.49
N PRO A 101 7.63 9.67 -1.15
CA PRO A 101 6.97 8.95 -0.06
C PRO A 101 6.98 7.42 -0.29
N LEU A 102 7.32 6.68 0.76
CA LEU A 102 7.32 5.22 0.72
C LEU A 102 6.12 4.65 1.48
N ILE A 103 5.55 3.59 0.93
CA ILE A 103 4.51 2.77 1.58
C ILE A 103 5.05 1.36 1.71
N VAL A 104 5.32 0.91 2.92
CA VAL A 104 5.90 -0.42 3.14
C VAL A 104 4.79 -1.46 3.12
N LYS A 105 4.87 -2.40 2.17
CA LYS A 105 3.99 -3.57 2.15
C LYS A 105 4.40 -4.51 3.28
N VAL A 106 3.51 -4.69 4.26
CA VAL A 106 3.83 -5.40 5.52
C VAL A 106 3.40 -6.86 5.55
N ASN A 107 2.59 -7.30 4.59
CA ASN A 107 2.23 -8.70 4.43
C ASN A 107 2.36 -9.15 2.98
N ASN A 108 2.66 -10.42 2.77
CA ASN A 108 2.81 -10.99 1.44
C ASN A 108 2.34 -12.45 1.43
N SER A 109 1.80 -12.87 0.29
CA SER A 109 1.70 -14.29 -0.09
C SER A 109 2.67 -14.58 -1.22
N ASP A 110 3.07 -15.83 -1.41
CA ASP A 110 3.87 -16.26 -2.55
C ASP A 110 3.16 -17.35 -3.35
N THR A 111 3.48 -17.44 -4.64
CA THR A 111 2.94 -18.50 -5.50
C THR A 111 3.75 -19.81 -5.47
N LEU A 112 4.80 -19.92 -4.64
CA LEU A 112 5.53 -21.19 -4.51
C LEU A 112 4.66 -22.23 -3.79
N TYR A 113 3.77 -21.79 -2.90
CA TYR A 113 2.69 -22.61 -2.36
C TYR A 113 1.35 -22.29 -3.04
N PRO A 114 0.87 -23.15 -3.96
CA PRO A 114 -0.38 -22.90 -4.67
C PRO A 114 -1.59 -23.23 -3.77
N ASP A 115 -2.18 -22.20 -3.18
CA ASP A 115 -3.43 -22.30 -2.40
C ASP A 115 -4.58 -21.54 -3.08
N LYS A 116 -5.80 -22.08 -2.98
CA LYS A 116 -7.03 -21.36 -3.34
C LYS A 116 -7.39 -20.30 -2.30
N ASN A 117 -6.87 -20.43 -1.09
CA ASN A 117 -7.05 -19.52 0.03
C ASN A 117 -5.71 -18.94 0.47
N PRO A 118 -5.10 -18.05 -0.34
CA PRO A 118 -3.79 -17.50 -0.02
C PRO A 118 -3.84 -16.78 1.33
N GLU A 119 -3.06 -17.30 2.27
CA GLU A 119 -2.81 -16.69 3.57
C GLU A 119 -1.54 -15.83 3.46
N GLN A 120 -1.65 -14.57 3.88
CA GLN A 120 -0.53 -13.64 3.80
C GLN A 120 0.26 -13.67 5.10
N ALA A 121 1.56 -13.89 5.02
CA ALA A 121 2.44 -13.77 6.16
C ALA A 121 2.76 -12.29 6.43
N ILE A 122 2.86 -11.90 7.71
CA ILE A 122 3.46 -10.63 8.09
C ILE A 122 4.97 -10.70 7.83
N THR A 123 5.46 -9.84 6.95
CA THR A 123 6.86 -9.80 6.51
C THR A 123 7.61 -8.56 7.00
N CYS A 124 6.90 -7.59 7.61
CA CYS A 124 7.49 -6.39 8.17
C CYS A 124 6.65 -5.85 9.34
N SER A 125 7.32 -5.41 10.39
CA SER A 125 6.68 -4.70 11.50
C SER A 125 6.44 -3.22 11.20
N VAL A 126 5.47 -2.61 11.88
CA VAL A 126 5.23 -1.16 11.80
C VAL A 126 6.47 -0.36 12.21
N LYS A 127 7.23 -0.84 13.21
CA LYS A 127 8.45 -0.19 13.69
C LYS A 127 9.57 -0.17 12.65
N GLU A 128 9.70 -1.22 11.84
CA GLU A 128 10.65 -1.24 10.73
C GLU A 128 10.26 -0.23 9.65
N ALA A 129 8.98 -0.16 9.29
CA ALA A 129 8.48 0.86 8.37
C ALA A 129 8.72 2.30 8.90
N LEU A 130 8.49 2.52 10.20
CA LEU A 130 8.76 3.79 10.86
C LEU A 130 10.26 4.14 10.81
N ARG A 131 11.14 3.18 11.10
CA ARG A 131 12.60 3.38 11.11
C ARG A 131 13.12 3.82 9.74
N MET A 132 12.49 3.37 8.65
CA MET A 132 12.83 3.79 7.29
C MET A 132 12.35 5.20 6.93
N GLY A 133 11.51 5.82 7.77
CA GLY A 133 10.86 7.10 7.45
C GLY A 133 9.73 6.98 6.44
N ALA A 134 9.07 5.81 6.37
CA ALA A 134 7.93 5.58 5.49
C ALA A 134 6.81 6.59 5.75
N ALA A 135 6.03 6.89 4.72
CA ALA A 135 4.81 7.68 4.86
C ALA A 135 3.62 6.82 5.32
N GLY A 136 3.69 5.51 5.08
CA GLY A 136 2.65 4.59 5.52
C GLY A 136 3.08 3.13 5.46
N ILE A 137 2.22 2.29 6.03
CA ILE A 137 2.23 0.85 5.79
C ILE A 137 1.14 0.53 4.77
N GLY A 138 1.21 -0.67 4.20
CA GLY A 138 -0.04 -1.25 3.75
C GLY A 138 -0.08 -2.76 3.71
N TYR A 139 -1.31 -3.25 3.62
CA TYR A 139 -1.70 -4.60 3.96
C TYR A 139 -2.73 -5.12 2.96
N THR A 140 -2.60 -6.36 2.47
CA THR A 140 -3.63 -6.99 1.62
C THR A 140 -4.58 -7.78 2.50
N ILE A 141 -5.88 -7.61 2.25
CA ILE A 141 -6.92 -8.49 2.75
C ILE A 141 -7.64 -9.17 1.58
N TYR A 142 -8.15 -10.37 1.85
CA TYR A 142 -9.01 -11.11 0.93
C TYR A 142 -10.37 -11.37 1.59
N PRO A 143 -11.37 -10.45 1.45
CA PRO A 143 -12.66 -10.61 2.13
C PRO A 143 -13.47 -11.85 1.77
N GLY A 144 -13.19 -12.50 0.63
CA GLY A 144 -13.85 -13.74 0.25
C GLY A 144 -13.19 -15.00 0.85
N SER A 145 -12.05 -14.88 1.53
CA SER A 145 -11.26 -16.00 2.06
C SER A 145 -11.80 -16.53 3.39
N SER A 146 -11.71 -17.84 3.63
CA SER A 146 -11.92 -18.41 4.97
C SER A 146 -11.01 -17.79 6.04
N HIS A 147 -9.78 -17.41 5.69
CA HIS A 147 -8.79 -16.79 6.60
C HIS A 147 -8.99 -15.29 6.83
N ARG A 148 -10.02 -14.67 6.22
CA ARG A 148 -10.24 -13.21 6.32
C ARG A 148 -10.33 -12.70 7.76
N LYS A 149 -10.82 -13.53 8.70
CA LYS A 149 -11.02 -13.13 10.10
C LYS A 149 -9.68 -12.78 10.73
N ASP A 150 -8.70 -13.67 10.58
CA ASP A 150 -7.37 -13.50 11.17
C ASP A 150 -6.68 -12.28 10.53
N ALA A 151 -6.77 -12.14 9.20
CA ALA A 151 -6.27 -10.97 8.50
C ALA A 151 -6.91 -9.63 8.95
N TYR A 152 -8.18 -9.64 9.35
CA TYR A 152 -8.87 -8.45 9.88
C TYR A 152 -8.40 -8.09 11.29
N GLU A 153 -8.20 -9.10 12.14
CA GLU A 153 -7.69 -8.90 13.50
C GLU A 153 -6.25 -8.38 13.45
N GLU A 154 -5.41 -8.95 12.57
CA GLU A 154 -4.03 -8.50 12.34
C GLU A 154 -3.96 -7.04 11.85
N ILE A 155 -4.69 -6.69 10.77
CA ILE A 155 -4.65 -5.31 10.27
C ILE A 155 -5.25 -4.32 11.26
N ARG A 156 -6.23 -4.72 12.08
CA ARG A 156 -6.76 -3.85 13.14
C ARG A 156 -5.66 -3.49 14.15
N GLU A 157 -4.85 -4.45 14.57
CA GLU A 157 -3.73 -4.21 15.50
C GLU A 157 -2.61 -3.39 14.85
N MET A 158 -2.20 -3.75 13.63
CA MET A 158 -1.14 -3.03 12.91
C MET A 158 -1.55 -1.61 12.53
N ALA A 159 -2.82 -1.38 12.18
CA ALA A 159 -3.34 -0.05 11.89
C ALA A 159 -3.35 0.83 13.13
N GLU A 160 -3.70 0.29 14.29
CA GLU A 160 -3.62 1.00 15.57
C GLU A 160 -2.18 1.41 15.89
N GLU A 161 -1.22 0.48 15.76
CA GLU A 161 0.19 0.77 15.96
C GLU A 161 0.71 1.81 14.95
N ALA A 162 0.41 1.66 13.67
CA ALA A 162 0.82 2.58 12.61
C ALA A 162 0.31 4.00 12.85
N ARG A 163 -0.98 4.13 13.21
CA ARG A 163 -1.58 5.41 13.55
C ARG A 163 -0.91 6.02 14.77
N SER A 164 -0.59 5.23 15.80
CA SER A 164 0.13 5.75 16.98
C SER A 164 1.49 6.41 16.64
N TYR A 165 2.12 5.99 15.55
CA TYR A 165 3.36 6.55 15.02
C TYR A 165 3.18 7.58 13.89
N GLY A 166 1.94 7.90 13.53
CA GLY A 166 1.64 8.87 12.47
C GLY A 166 1.76 8.31 11.05
N LEU A 167 1.84 7.00 10.87
CA LEU A 167 1.92 6.37 9.55
C LEU A 167 0.52 6.22 8.95
N ALA A 168 0.38 6.52 7.66
CA ALA A 168 -0.84 6.22 6.93
C ALA A 168 -1.00 4.69 6.76
N VAL A 169 -2.24 4.23 6.66
CA VAL A 169 -2.58 2.81 6.45
C VAL A 169 -3.24 2.67 5.09
N VAL A 170 -2.61 1.90 4.21
CA VAL A 170 -3.12 1.54 2.89
C VAL A 170 -3.62 0.10 2.91
N VAL A 171 -4.85 -0.14 2.50
CA VAL A 171 -5.39 -1.51 2.42
C VAL A 171 -5.66 -1.87 0.96
N TRP A 172 -5.02 -2.94 0.51
CA TRP A 172 -5.36 -3.63 -0.73
C TRP A 172 -6.50 -4.59 -0.43
N SER A 173 -7.73 -4.21 -0.76
CA SER A 173 -8.94 -5.00 -0.49
C SER A 173 -9.39 -5.69 -1.77
N TYR A 174 -8.94 -6.92 -1.96
CA TYR A 174 -9.31 -7.71 -3.13
C TYR A 174 -10.35 -8.75 -2.73
N ALA A 175 -11.56 -8.66 -3.28
CA ALA A 175 -12.67 -9.56 -2.97
C ALA A 175 -12.50 -10.98 -3.53
N ARG A 176 -11.39 -11.64 -3.19
CA ARG A 176 -11.02 -12.99 -3.62
C ARG A 176 -11.22 -13.99 -2.48
N GLY A 177 -11.40 -15.26 -2.84
CA GLY A 177 -11.46 -16.40 -1.93
C GLY A 177 -12.17 -17.60 -2.55
N GLU A 178 -12.20 -18.73 -1.84
CA GLU A 178 -12.67 -20.02 -2.35
C GLU A 178 -14.12 -20.03 -2.85
N ALA A 179 -14.97 -19.17 -2.30
CA ALA A 179 -16.39 -19.09 -2.62
C ALA A 179 -16.68 -18.16 -3.82
N MET A 180 -15.65 -17.49 -4.37
CA MET A 180 -15.80 -16.46 -5.39
C MET A 180 -15.32 -16.97 -6.76
N ASN A 181 -16.11 -16.74 -7.80
CA ASN A 181 -15.65 -16.90 -9.19
C ASN A 181 -15.11 -15.56 -9.73
N LYS A 182 -14.43 -15.58 -10.89
CA LYS A 182 -13.80 -14.38 -11.46
C LYS A 182 -14.77 -13.23 -11.70
N ASP A 183 -15.99 -13.54 -12.15
CA ASP A 183 -17.01 -12.51 -12.44
C ASP A 183 -17.45 -11.84 -11.13
N ALA A 184 -17.69 -12.64 -10.09
CA ALA A 184 -18.06 -12.17 -8.76
C ALA A 184 -16.96 -11.31 -8.11
N GLU A 185 -15.68 -11.68 -8.27
CA GLU A 185 -14.53 -10.89 -7.76
C GLU A 185 -14.47 -9.47 -8.36
N THR A 186 -15.01 -9.29 -9.57
CA THR A 186 -14.99 -8.03 -10.32
C THR A 186 -16.33 -7.31 -10.36
N ALA A 187 -17.36 -7.86 -9.72
CA ALA A 187 -18.67 -7.24 -9.67
C ALA A 187 -18.63 -5.95 -8.82
N VAL A 188 -19.35 -4.92 -9.26
CA VAL A 188 -19.30 -3.58 -8.65
C VAL A 188 -19.78 -3.59 -7.20
N ASP A 189 -20.84 -4.35 -6.91
CA ASP A 189 -21.37 -4.54 -5.56
C ASP A 189 -20.37 -5.25 -4.65
N THR A 190 -19.72 -6.31 -5.16
CA THR A 190 -18.65 -7.01 -4.45
C THR A 190 -17.48 -6.07 -4.14
N ILE A 191 -16.95 -5.36 -5.14
CA ILE A 191 -15.81 -4.44 -4.96
C ILE A 191 -16.19 -3.31 -3.99
N SER A 192 -17.39 -2.76 -4.11
CA SER A 192 -17.89 -1.71 -3.20
C SER A 192 -17.98 -2.22 -1.77
N TYR A 193 -18.42 -3.46 -1.57
CA TYR A 193 -18.47 -4.07 -0.25
C TYR A 193 -17.07 -4.32 0.33
N ALA A 194 -16.13 -4.82 -0.47
CA ALA A 194 -14.75 -5.00 -0.05
C ALA A 194 -14.05 -3.67 0.30
N ALA A 195 -14.34 -2.59 -0.44
CA ALA A 195 -13.89 -1.25 -0.10
C ALA A 195 -14.50 -0.77 1.22
N HIS A 196 -15.81 -1.00 1.42
CA HIS A 196 -16.49 -0.62 2.65
C HIS A 196 -15.89 -1.34 3.86
N ILE A 197 -15.61 -2.64 3.76
CA ILE A 197 -14.93 -3.41 4.82
C ILE A 197 -13.58 -2.77 5.16
N ALA A 198 -12.74 -2.48 4.16
CA ALA A 198 -11.44 -1.86 4.38
C ALA A 198 -11.54 -0.49 5.06
N ALA A 199 -12.55 0.32 4.71
CA ALA A 199 -12.82 1.59 5.37
C ALA A 199 -13.19 1.40 6.85
N GLN A 200 -14.03 0.40 7.18
CA GLN A 200 -14.39 0.08 8.56
C GLN A 200 -13.21 -0.48 9.38
N LEU A 201 -12.24 -1.11 8.72
CA LEU A 201 -10.98 -1.57 9.33
C LEU A 201 -9.95 -0.43 9.52
N GLY A 202 -10.30 0.81 9.18
CA GLY A 202 -9.45 1.99 9.42
C GLY A 202 -8.44 2.30 8.31
N ALA A 203 -8.67 1.83 7.09
CA ALA A 203 -7.86 2.22 5.93
C ALA A 203 -8.00 3.72 5.64
N HIS A 204 -6.87 4.38 5.34
CA HIS A 204 -6.86 5.77 4.84
C HIS A 204 -6.89 5.80 3.31
N ILE A 205 -6.21 4.84 2.67
CA ILE A 205 -6.20 4.68 1.22
C ILE A 205 -6.59 3.23 0.93
N ILE A 206 -7.51 3.03 0.00
CA ILE A 206 -8.01 1.71 -0.35
C ILE A 206 -7.70 1.44 -1.82
N LYS A 207 -7.00 0.34 -2.09
CA LYS A 207 -6.82 -0.17 -3.45
C LYS A 207 -7.74 -1.37 -3.67
N VAL A 208 -8.56 -1.27 -4.70
CA VAL A 208 -9.47 -2.33 -5.17
C VAL A 208 -9.12 -2.71 -6.62
N LYS A 209 -9.80 -3.73 -7.17
CA LYS A 209 -9.73 -4.08 -8.59
C LYS A 209 -10.53 -3.11 -9.45
#